data_AF-A0A920TA35-F1
#
_entry.id   AF-A0A920TA35-F1
#
_cell.length_a   1.000
_cell.length_b   1.000
_cell.length_c   1.000
_cell.angle_alpha   90.00
_cell.angle_beta   90.00
_cell.angle_gamma   90.00
#
_symmetry.space_group_name_H-M   'P 1'
#
loop_
_entity.id
_entity.type
_entity.pdbx_description
1 polymer ?
#
loop_
_entity_poly.entity_id
_entity_poly.type
_entity_poly.pdbx_seq_one_letter_code
_entity_poly.pdbx_strand_id
1 'polypeptide(L)'
;MTWLRRVTYDLTGMPPTPAEIDAFVGDRTGQADQKVVDRLLRSTRFGEHWARHWLDLVRFAESRGHESDYVSPNAWEYRDYVIRALNSDVAYDLFVVEHVAGDLLPTPRRNPVKGFNESILGTGFWHLGDWCHSPVDVRRTRPTARTT
;
A
#
# COMPACT_ATOMS: atom_id res chain seq x y z
N MET A 1 -4.01 19.34 23.99
CA MET A 1 -4.78 18.19 23.44
C MET A 1 -4.88 18.17 21.92
N THR A 2 -4.98 19.31 21.22
CA THR A 2 -5.12 19.33 19.74
C THR A 2 -4.00 18.62 19.01
N TRP A 3 -2.75 18.75 19.48
CA TRP A 3 -1.58 18.09 18.88
C TRP A 3 -1.70 16.56 18.91
N LEU A 4 -1.92 15.95 20.09
CA LEU A 4 -2.09 14.51 20.25
C LEU A 4 -3.17 13.95 19.33
N ARG A 5 -4.31 14.65 19.23
CA ARG A 5 -5.41 14.22 18.37
C ARG A 5 -4.99 14.24 16.89
N ARG A 6 -4.35 15.32 16.43
CA ARG A 6 -3.89 15.45 15.03
C ARG A 6 -2.89 14.35 14.67
N VAL A 7 -1.82 14.21 15.45
CA VAL A 7 -0.77 13.22 15.13
C VAL A 7 -1.28 11.78 15.13
N THR A 8 -2.24 11.46 16.00
CA THR A 8 -2.84 10.11 16.02
C THR A 8 -3.68 9.86 14.75
N TYR A 9 -4.47 10.85 14.31
CA TYR A 9 -5.21 10.75 13.05
C TYR A 9 -4.27 10.68 11.85
N ASP A 10 -3.23 11.52 11.81
CA ASP A 10 -2.31 11.59 10.68
C ASP A 10 -1.48 10.30 10.53
N LEU A 11 -1.10 9.65 11.63
CA LEU A 11 -0.29 8.44 11.58
C LEU A 11 -1.11 7.16 11.48
N THR A 12 -2.29 7.09 12.09
CA THR A 12 -3.06 5.83 12.20
C THR A 12 -4.50 5.91 11.68
N GLY A 13 -4.96 7.09 11.28
CA GLY A 13 -6.34 7.32 10.84
C GLY A 13 -7.39 7.26 11.96
N MET A 14 -6.98 7.15 13.23
CA MET A 14 -7.88 6.92 14.36
C MET A 14 -7.66 7.95 15.49
N PRO A 15 -8.69 8.22 16.32
CA PRO A 15 -8.53 9.05 17.49
C PRO A 15 -7.70 8.35 18.58
N PRO A 16 -7.01 9.10 19.45
CA PRO A 16 -6.36 8.53 20.62
C PRO A 16 -7.41 7.99 21.60
N THR A 17 -7.11 6.87 22.25
CA THR A 17 -7.95 6.30 23.29
C THR A 17 -7.88 7.11 24.60
N PRO A 18 -8.89 7.02 25.49
CA PRO A 18 -8.84 7.71 26.79
C PRO A 18 -7.57 7.40 27.59
N ALA A 19 -7.14 6.14 27.62
CA ALA A 19 -5.92 5.73 28.31
C ALA A 19 -4.66 6.38 27.72
N GLU A 20 -4.58 6.53 26.40
CA GLU A 20 -3.46 7.22 25.75
C GLU A 20 -3.47 8.72 26.00
N ILE A 21 -4.65 9.32 26.14
CA ILE A 21 -4.80 10.73 26.53
C ILE A 21 -4.31 10.93 27.96
N ASP A 22 -4.74 10.09 28.90
CA ASP A 22 -4.34 10.17 30.30
C ASP A 22 -2.83 9.95 30.47
N ALA A 23 -2.27 8.97 29.75
CA ALA A 23 -0.84 8.71 29.74
C ALA A 23 -0.03 9.92 29.20
N PHE A 24 -0.53 10.57 28.15
CA PHE A 24 0.11 11.76 27.58
C PHE A 24 0.04 12.97 28.53
N VAL A 25 -1.10 13.21 29.16
CA VAL A 25 -1.28 14.34 30.10
C VAL A 25 -0.50 14.12 31.40
N GLY A 26 -0.37 12.88 31.84
CA GLY A 26 0.38 12.51 33.05
C GLY A 26 1.90 12.50 32.89
N ASP A 27 2.42 12.47 31.67
CA ASP A 27 3.86 12.38 31.40
C ASP A 27 4.57 13.74 31.59
N ARG A 28 5.46 13.83 32.58
CA ARG A 28 6.26 15.02 32.91
C ARG A 28 7.73 14.91 32.50
N THR A 29 8.10 13.88 31.73
CA THR A 29 9.49 13.57 31.38
C THR A 29 10.08 14.45 30.27
N GLY A 30 9.31 15.38 29.72
CA GLY A 30 9.72 16.23 28.58
C GLY A 30 9.81 15.49 27.24
N GLN A 31 9.57 14.17 27.22
CA GLN A 31 9.62 13.31 26.02
C GLN A 31 8.25 12.70 25.66
N ALA A 32 7.16 13.26 26.20
CA ALA A 32 5.81 12.74 25.99
C ALA A 32 5.46 12.65 24.49
N ASP A 33 5.79 13.68 23.71
CA ASP A 33 5.54 13.76 22.28
C ASP A 33 6.29 12.66 21.51
N GLN A 34 7.57 12.45 21.82
CA GLN A 34 8.40 11.43 21.18
C GLN A 34 7.88 10.02 21.48
N LYS A 35 7.53 9.73 22.73
CA LYS A 35 6.95 8.43 23.10
C LYS A 35 5.65 8.13 22.36
N VAL A 36 4.82 9.15 22.15
CA VAL A 36 3.58 9.02 21.35
C VAL A 36 3.93 8.69 19.91
N VAL A 37 4.80 9.47 19.27
CA VAL A 37 5.19 9.23 17.86
C VAL A 37 5.81 7.84 17.70
N ASP A 38 6.76 7.45 18.56
CA ASP A 38 7.40 6.15 18.52
C ASP A 38 6.41 4.99 18.71
N ARG A 39 5.36 5.19 19.53
CA ARG A 39 4.29 4.20 19.70
C ARG A 39 3.45 4.09 18.43
N LEU A 40 3.08 5.22 17.83
CA LEU A 40 2.23 5.26 16.63
C LEU A 40 2.95 4.66 15.42
N LEU A 41 4.23 4.99 15.20
CA LEU A 41 5.04 4.42 14.13
C LEU A 41 5.27 2.92 14.27
N ARG A 42 5.30 2.40 15.50
CA ARG A 42 5.39 0.95 15.78
C ARG A 42 4.06 0.21 15.67
N SER A 43 2.95 0.91 15.48
CA SER A 43 1.63 0.29 15.34
C SER A 43 1.45 -0.26 13.93
N THR A 44 0.88 -1.45 13.77
CA THR A 44 0.51 -2.01 12.45
C THR A 44 -0.47 -1.10 11.69
N ARG A 45 -1.23 -0.29 12.43
CA ARG A 45 -2.19 0.69 11.91
C ARG A 45 -1.52 1.80 11.12
N PHE A 46 -0.24 2.09 11.38
CA PHE A 46 0.54 3.03 10.59
C PHE A 46 0.62 2.58 9.14
N GLY A 47 1.09 1.35 8.89
CA GLY A 47 1.15 0.79 7.53
C GLY A 47 -0.21 0.65 6.89
N GLU A 48 -1.26 0.29 7.64
CA GLU A 48 -2.65 0.22 7.11
C GLU A 48 -3.15 1.60 6.65
N HIS A 49 -2.90 2.65 7.43
CA HIS A 49 -3.32 4.01 7.09
C HIS A 49 -2.52 4.57 5.92
N TRP A 50 -1.19 4.46 5.97
CA TRP A 50 -0.29 5.02 4.96
C TRP A 50 -0.32 4.25 3.63
N ALA A 51 -0.58 2.93 3.66
CA ALA A 51 -0.74 2.15 2.44
C ALA A 51 -1.87 2.69 1.57
N ARG A 52 -2.95 3.23 2.17
CA ARG A 52 -4.05 3.83 1.40
C ARG A 52 -3.56 4.93 0.46
N HIS A 53 -2.68 5.81 0.93
CA HIS A 53 -2.16 6.90 0.10
C HIS A 53 -1.37 6.39 -1.12
N TRP A 54 -0.59 5.32 -0.93
CA TRP A 54 0.12 4.68 -2.03
C TRP A 54 -0.84 3.99 -2.99
N LEU A 55 -1.80 3.23 -2.46
CA LEU A 55 -2.80 2.50 -3.23
C LEU A 55 -3.69 3.45 -4.05
N ASP A 56 -4.03 4.62 -3.50
CA ASP A 56 -4.73 5.68 -4.21
C ASP A 56 -3.90 6.26 -5.35
N LEU A 57 -2.60 6.51 -5.10
CA LEU A 57 -1.66 7.03 -6.10
C LEU A 57 -1.56 6.09 -7.32
N VAL A 58 -1.44 4.79 -7.07
CA VAL A 58 -1.34 3.79 -8.14
C VAL A 58 -2.73 3.37 -8.68
N ARG A 59 -3.82 3.93 -8.15
CA ARG A 59 -5.21 3.60 -8.54
C ARG A 59 -5.53 2.11 -8.38
N PHE A 60 -5.07 1.52 -7.28
CA PHE A 60 -5.34 0.13 -6.95
C PHE A 60 -6.84 -0.11 -6.74
N ALA A 61 -7.35 -1.18 -7.34
CA ALA A 61 -8.68 -1.72 -7.09
C ALA A 61 -8.61 -3.24 -7.03
N GLU A 62 -9.48 -3.85 -6.21
CA GLU A 62 -9.63 -5.32 -6.16
C GLU A 62 -10.57 -5.84 -7.25
N SER A 63 -11.15 -4.96 -8.06
CA SER A 63 -11.98 -5.27 -9.21
C SER A 63 -11.46 -4.59 -10.47
N ARG A 64 -12.00 -4.96 -11.63
CA ARG A 64 -11.57 -4.47 -12.95
C ARG A 64 -12.22 -3.14 -13.35
N GLY A 65 -13.19 -2.62 -12.59
CA GLY A 65 -13.75 -1.29 -12.80
C GLY A 65 -14.42 -1.08 -14.18
N HIS A 66 -14.87 -2.16 -14.82
CA HIS A 66 -15.50 -2.15 -16.15
C HIS A 66 -16.93 -2.70 -16.10
N GLU A 67 -17.67 -2.72 -17.21
CA GLU A 67 -19.11 -3.03 -17.30
C GLU A 67 -19.59 -4.25 -16.50
N SER A 68 -18.77 -5.30 -16.38
CA SER A 68 -19.09 -6.52 -15.61
C SER A 68 -18.41 -6.61 -14.24
N ASP A 69 -17.62 -5.60 -13.87
CA ASP A 69 -16.84 -5.43 -12.64
C ASP A 69 -16.31 -6.72 -12.02
N TYR A 70 -15.51 -7.46 -12.79
CA TYR A 70 -14.93 -8.70 -12.32
C TYR A 70 -13.92 -8.46 -11.19
N VAL A 71 -13.91 -9.35 -10.20
CA VAL A 71 -12.88 -9.38 -9.15
C VAL A 71 -11.53 -9.74 -9.77
N SER A 72 -10.48 -9.00 -9.41
CA SER A 72 -9.10 -9.31 -9.76
C SER A 72 -8.57 -10.38 -8.79
N PRO A 73 -8.31 -11.62 -9.26
CA PRO A 73 -7.83 -12.67 -8.38
C PRO A 73 -6.52 -12.25 -7.69
N ASN A 74 -6.42 -12.50 -6.39
CA ASN A 74 -5.23 -12.25 -5.58
C ASN A 74 -4.75 -10.79 -5.51
N ALA A 75 -5.54 -9.80 -5.96
CA ALA A 75 -5.17 -8.38 -5.88
C ALA A 75 -4.83 -7.93 -4.45
N TRP A 76 -5.51 -8.52 -3.45
CA TRP A 76 -5.26 -8.30 -2.03
C TRP A 76 -3.81 -8.59 -1.60
N GLU A 77 -3.09 -9.49 -2.29
CA GLU A 77 -1.69 -9.79 -1.95
C GLU A 77 -0.78 -8.58 -2.18
N TYR A 78 -1.07 -7.75 -3.20
CA TYR A 78 -0.37 -6.49 -3.44
C TYR A 78 -0.68 -5.44 -2.36
N ARG A 79 -1.96 -5.27 -1.99
CA ARG A 79 -2.35 -4.39 -0.86
C ARG A 79 -1.58 -4.76 0.40
N ASP A 80 -1.62 -6.04 0.76
CA ASP A 80 -1.01 -6.50 2.00
C ASP A 80 0.53 -6.41 1.94
N TYR A 81 1.13 -6.53 0.75
CA TYR A 81 2.55 -6.25 0.51
C TYR A 81 2.91 -4.78 0.80
N VAL A 82 2.13 -3.82 0.32
CA VAL A 82 2.37 -2.39 0.58
C VAL A 82 2.27 -2.11 2.08
N ILE A 83 1.26 -2.66 2.75
CA ILE A 83 1.08 -2.52 4.21
C ILE A 83 2.30 -3.08 4.96
N ARG A 84 2.78 -4.28 4.58
CA ARG A 84 3.96 -4.90 5.21
C ARG A 84 5.24 -4.11 4.94
N ALA A 85 5.43 -3.59 3.73
CA ALA A 85 6.59 -2.79 3.38
C ALA A 85 6.69 -1.52 4.23
N LEU A 86 5.57 -0.82 4.42
CA LEU A 86 5.51 0.38 5.26
C LEU A 86 5.72 0.05 6.74
N ASN A 87 5.08 -1.00 7.26
CA ASN A 87 5.26 -1.44 8.65
C ASN A 87 6.66 -1.96 8.96
N SER A 88 7.39 -2.43 7.95
CA SER A 88 8.77 -2.92 8.10
C SER A 88 9.82 -1.85 7.84
N ASP A 89 9.41 -0.60 7.63
CA ASP A 89 10.28 0.54 7.32
C ASP A 89 11.23 0.24 6.14
N VAL A 90 10.68 -0.34 5.06
CA VAL A 90 11.47 -0.63 3.86
C VAL A 90 11.95 0.69 3.26
N ALA A 91 13.26 0.78 3.00
CA ALA A 91 13.86 1.95 2.39
C ALA A 91 13.14 2.33 1.09
N TYR A 92 12.84 3.63 0.93
CA TYR A 92 11.98 4.12 -0.16
C TYR A 92 12.54 3.78 -1.55
N ASP A 93 13.86 3.86 -1.72
CA ASP A 93 14.55 3.49 -2.96
C ASP A 93 14.35 2.01 -3.30
N LEU A 94 14.50 1.10 -2.32
CA LEU A 94 14.22 -0.32 -2.50
C LEU A 94 12.73 -0.54 -2.81
N PHE A 95 11.83 0.11 -2.08
CA PHE A 95 10.39 0.00 -2.31
C PHE A 95 10.01 0.39 -3.74
N VAL A 96 10.57 1.47 -4.28
CA VAL A 96 10.35 1.87 -5.68
C VAL A 96 10.96 0.86 -6.65
N VAL A 97 12.17 0.36 -6.39
CA VAL A 97 12.80 -0.68 -7.22
C VAL A 97 11.93 -1.94 -7.28
N GLU A 98 11.33 -2.36 -6.16
CA GLU A 98 10.42 -3.51 -6.14
C GLU A 98 9.20 -3.33 -7.05
N HIS A 99 8.70 -2.11 -7.23
CA HIS A 99 7.59 -1.81 -8.15
C HIS A 99 8.00 -1.83 -9.63
N VAL A 100 9.28 -1.65 -9.94
CA VAL A 100 9.78 -1.61 -11.32
C VAL A 100 10.39 -2.95 -11.75
N ALA A 101 11.15 -3.59 -10.86
CA ALA A 101 11.99 -4.75 -11.16
C ALA A 101 12.21 -5.67 -9.93
N GLY A 102 11.19 -5.83 -9.09
CA GLY A 102 11.23 -6.66 -7.87
C GLY A 102 11.43 -8.16 -8.14
N ASP A 103 11.10 -8.63 -9.33
CA ASP A 103 11.39 -9.98 -9.82
C ASP A 103 12.87 -10.20 -10.16
N LEU A 104 13.59 -9.12 -10.50
CA LEU A 104 15.00 -9.14 -10.92
C LEU A 104 15.98 -8.85 -9.78
N LEU A 105 15.50 -8.67 -8.54
CA LEU A 105 16.36 -8.40 -7.41
C LEU A 105 17.24 -9.61 -7.07
N PRO A 106 18.57 -9.44 -6.91
CA PRO A 106 19.47 -10.54 -6.57
C PRO A 106 19.20 -11.08 -5.15
N THR A 107 18.77 -10.21 -4.24
CA THR A 107 18.39 -10.53 -2.86
C THR A 107 17.00 -9.96 -2.57
N PRO A 108 15.93 -10.66 -2.97
CA PRO A 108 14.58 -10.19 -2.75
C PRO A 108 14.17 -10.29 -1.28
N ARG A 109 13.24 -9.41 -0.86
CA ARG A 109 12.57 -9.56 0.44
C ARG A 109 11.73 -10.83 0.44
N ARG A 110 11.67 -11.48 1.60
CA ARG A 110 10.93 -12.73 1.79
C ARG A 110 9.67 -12.46 2.59
N ASN A 111 8.56 -13.05 2.15
CA ASN A 111 7.32 -12.96 2.90
C ASN A 111 7.52 -13.60 4.29
N PRO A 112 7.16 -12.93 5.40
CA PRO A 112 7.49 -13.40 6.74
C PRO A 112 6.74 -14.67 7.15
N VAL A 113 5.61 -14.99 6.51
CA VAL A 113 4.78 -16.15 6.84
C VAL A 113 4.97 -17.29 5.84
N LYS A 114 4.76 -17.00 4.55
CA LYS A 114 4.81 -18.00 3.48
C LYS A 114 6.22 -18.22 2.93
N GLY A 115 7.16 -17.32 3.21
CA GLY A 115 8.55 -17.46 2.83
C GLY A 115 8.85 -17.33 1.34
N PHE A 116 7.92 -16.93 0.46
CA PHE A 116 8.20 -16.72 -0.97
C PHE A 116 8.92 -15.38 -1.23
N ASN A 117 9.37 -15.15 -2.48
CA ASN A 117 9.87 -13.84 -2.93
C ASN A 117 8.73 -12.83 -2.88
N GLU A 118 8.75 -11.92 -1.92
CA GLU A 118 7.72 -10.90 -1.74
C GLU A 118 7.91 -9.69 -2.67
N SER A 119 9.16 -9.37 -3.03
CA SER A 119 9.49 -8.26 -3.93
C SER A 119 8.80 -8.36 -5.29
N ILE A 120 8.50 -9.58 -5.76
CA ILE A 120 7.75 -9.81 -7.00
C ILE A 120 6.34 -9.20 -6.98
N LEU A 121 5.73 -9.03 -5.80
CA LEU A 121 4.39 -8.45 -5.69
C LEU A 121 4.38 -6.98 -6.12
N GLY A 122 5.47 -6.25 -5.89
CA GLY A 122 5.63 -4.88 -6.38
C GLY A 122 5.51 -4.80 -7.90
N THR A 123 6.22 -5.67 -8.62
CA THR A 123 6.18 -5.73 -10.09
C THR A 123 4.88 -6.38 -10.60
N GLY A 124 4.31 -7.30 -9.79
CA GLY A 124 3.01 -7.93 -10.06
C GLY A 124 1.88 -6.92 -10.25
N PHE A 125 1.97 -5.74 -9.62
CA PHE A 125 0.99 -4.65 -9.77
C PHE A 125 0.68 -4.30 -11.23
N TRP A 126 1.66 -4.34 -12.14
CA TRP A 126 1.44 -4.01 -13.56
C TRP A 126 0.45 -4.94 -14.26
N HIS A 127 0.16 -6.12 -13.68
CA HIS A 127 -0.84 -7.06 -14.18
C HIS A 127 -2.27 -6.78 -13.67
N LEU A 128 -2.41 -5.88 -12.69
CA LEU A 128 -3.71 -5.47 -12.11
C LEU A 128 -4.43 -4.37 -12.93
N GLY A 129 -4.02 -4.15 -14.18
CA GLY A 129 -4.65 -3.18 -15.07
C GLY A 129 -6.02 -3.61 -15.61
N ASP A 130 -6.60 -2.74 -16.41
CA ASP A 130 -7.91 -2.95 -17.03
C ASP A 130 -7.93 -4.19 -17.91
N TRP A 131 -9.01 -4.98 -17.78
CA TRP A 131 -9.26 -6.15 -18.62
C TRP A 131 -10.58 -5.98 -19.36
N CYS A 132 -10.49 -5.63 -20.65
CA CYS A 132 -11.66 -5.50 -21.51
C CYS A 132 -11.96 -6.83 -22.19
N HIS A 133 -13.11 -7.44 -21.87
CA HIS A 133 -13.60 -8.63 -22.56
C HIS A 133 -14.16 -8.30 -23.95
N SER A 134 -14.56 -7.04 -24.18
CA SER A 134 -15.06 -6.53 -25.45
C SER A 134 -14.04 -5.55 -26.07
N PRO A 135 -13.80 -5.59 -27.39
CA PRO A 135 -12.91 -4.64 -28.05
C PRO A 135 -13.53 -3.25 -28.08
N VAL A 136 -13.26 -2.44 -27.05
CA VAL A 136 -13.68 -1.03 -26.97
C VAL A 136 -12.72 -0.08 -27.70
N ASP A 137 -11.57 -0.58 -28.15
CA ASP A 137 -10.61 0.19 -28.94
C ASP A 137 -11.00 0.21 -30.42
N VAL A 138 -11.49 1.37 -30.88
CA VAL A 138 -11.78 1.65 -32.30
C VAL A 138 -10.55 1.45 -33.21
N ARG A 139 -9.32 1.58 -32.69
CA ARG A 139 -8.11 1.32 -33.47
C ARG A 139 -7.83 -0.16 -33.65
N ARG A 140 -8.21 -1.02 -32.70
CA ARG A 140 -8.16 -2.49 -32.84
C ARG A 140 -9.26 -3.03 -33.76
N THR A 141 -10.38 -2.34 -33.90
CA THR A 141 -11.48 -2.73 -34.79
C THR A 141 -11.36 -2.17 -36.21
N ARG A 142 -10.36 -1.32 -36.50
CA ARG A 142 -10.06 -0.96 -37.89
C ARG A 142 -9.59 -2.20 -38.64
N PRO A 143 -10.21 -2.55 -39.78
CA PRO A 143 -9.65 -3.56 -40.65
C PRO A 143 -8.21 -3.12 -40.98
N THR A 144 -7.24 -4.01 -40.79
CA THR A 144 -5.89 -3.80 -41.32
C THR A 144 -6.01 -3.69 -42.83
N ALA A 145 -6.16 -2.47 -43.34
CA ALA A 145 -6.06 -2.16 -44.75
C ALA A 145 -4.59 -2.37 -45.15
N ARG A 146 -4.23 -3.61 -45.47
CA ARG A 146 -3.00 -3.91 -46.22
C ARG A 146 -3.22 -5.08 -47.17
N THR A 147 -2.80 -4.81 -48.41
CA THR A 147 -2.63 -5.72 -49.57
C THR A 147 -3.96 -6.05 -50.25
N THR A 148 -4.27 -5.53 -51.43
CA THR A 148 -3.49 -5.46 -52.68
C THR A 148 -3.91 -4.25 -53.51
#